data_AF-A0A935BIY2-F1
#
_entry.id   AF-A0A935BIY2-F1
#
_cell.length_a   1.000
_cell.length_b   1.000
_cell.length_c   1.000
_cell.angle_alpha   90.00
_cell.angle_beta   90.00
_cell.angle_gamma   90.00
#
_symmetry.space_group_name_H-M   'P 1'
#
loop_
_entity.id
_entity.type
_entity.pdbx_description
1 polymer ?
#
loop_
_entity_poly.entity_id
_entity_poly.type
_entity_poly.pdbx_seq_one_letter_code
_entity_poly.pdbx_strand_id
1 'polypeptide(L)' 'MRRADLHAADLQAANLSGAILDRANLGLANLKGANLSGASLQRASLSGTRLHGATWTDGRSCGATSLGRCR' A
#
# COMPACT_ATOMS: atom_id res chain seq x y z
N MET A 1 -2.60 13.67 -15.63
CA MET A 1 -2.88 13.27 -14.23
C MET A 1 -1.58 13.33 -13.44
N ARG A 2 -1.57 13.99 -12.28
CA ARG A 2 -0.39 14.11 -11.41
C ARG A 2 -0.26 12.81 -10.60
N ARG A 3 0.96 12.29 -10.46
CA ARG A 3 1.23 11.14 -9.59
C ARG A 3 0.84 11.50 -8.16
N ALA A 4 0.19 10.59 -7.43
CA ALA A 4 -0.06 10.78 -6.01
C ALA A 4 1.26 10.64 -5.25
N ASP A 5 1.62 11.66 -4.48
CA ASP A 5 2.77 11.61 -3.56
C ASP A 5 2.24 11.36 -2.15
N LEU A 6 2.47 10.15 -1.66
CA LEU A 6 2.06 9.64 -0.36
C LEU A 6 3.30 9.19 0.43
N HIS A 7 4.46 9.78 0.13
CA HIS A 7 5.71 9.46 0.81
C HIS A 7 5.58 9.69 2.32
N ALA A 8 5.94 8.68 3.12
CA ALA A 8 5.84 8.69 4.58
C ALA A 8 4.43 9.00 5.13
N ALA A 9 3.38 8.91 4.30
CA ALA A 9 2.01 9.16 4.74
C ALA A 9 1.56 8.11 5.76
N ASP A 10 0.79 8.55 6.76
CA ASP A 10 0.11 7.63 7.67
C ASP A 10 -1.25 7.24 7.09
N LEU A 11 -1.35 5.99 6.66
CA LEU A 11 -2.52 5.36 6.05
C LEU A 11 -2.90 4.09 6.82
N GLN A 12 -2.57 4.04 8.11
CA GLN A 12 -2.88 2.90 8.96
C GLN A 12 -4.39 2.63 8.97
N ALA A 13 -4.77 1.37 8.73
CA ALA A 13 -6.15 0.91 8.65
C ALA A 13 -7.03 1.66 7.62
N ALA A 14 -6.43 2.39 6.67
CA ALA A 14 -7.18 3.08 5.63
C ALA A 14 -7.88 2.09 4.70
N ASN A 15 -9.09 2.42 4.26
CA ASN A 15 -9.77 1.68 3.22
C ASN A 15 -9.36 2.24 1.84
N LEU A 16 -8.53 1.49 1.13
CA LEU A 16 -8.04 1.80 -0.22
C LEU A 16 -8.51 0.74 -1.24
N SER A 17 -9.58 0.00 -0.94
CA SER A 17 -10.07 -1.05 -1.82
C SER A 17 -10.49 -0.46 -3.17
N GLY A 18 -10.00 -1.02 -4.27
CA GLY A 18 -10.25 -0.53 -5.62
C GLY A 18 -9.58 0.81 -5.97
N ALA A 19 -8.70 1.33 -5.10
CA ALA A 19 -8.01 2.59 -5.37
C ALA A 19 -7.06 2.47 -6.57
N ILE A 20 -7.00 3.52 -7.40
CA ILE A 20 -6.02 3.63 -8.49
C ILE A 20 -4.80 4.38 -7.96
N LEU A 21 -3.77 3.64 -7.59
CA LEU A 21 -2.49 4.15 -7.05
C LEU A 21 -1.34 3.94 -8.05
N ASP A 22 -1.67 3.85 -9.33
CA ASP A 22 -0.68 3.70 -10.39
C ASP A 22 0.34 4.83 -10.35
N ARG A 23 1.63 4.46 -10.39
CA ARG A 23 2.77 5.37 -10.34
C ARG A 23 2.84 6.24 -9.07
N ALA A 24 2.06 5.95 -8.04
CA ALA A 24 2.09 6.64 -6.77
C ALA A 24 3.42 6.40 -6.03
N ASN A 25 3.85 7.38 -5.25
CA ASN A 25 4.96 7.24 -4.32
C ASN A 25 4.42 6.90 -2.94
N LEU A 26 4.49 5.63 -2.53
CA LEU A 26 4.11 5.14 -1.20
C LEU A 26 5.34 4.84 -0.34
N GLY A 27 6.53 5.29 -0.74
CA GLY A 27 7.77 5.00 -0.04
C GLY A 27 7.68 5.46 1.43
N LEU A 28 8.13 4.62 2.36
CA LEU A 28 8.04 4.83 3.81
C LEU A 28 6.62 5.04 4.39
N ALA A 29 5.56 4.92 3.58
CA ALA A 29 4.20 5.07 4.08
C ALA A 29 3.84 3.96 5.09
N ASN A 30 2.98 4.30 6.04
CA ASN A 30 2.41 3.35 6.99
C ASN A 30 1.07 2.83 6.48
N LEU A 31 1.04 1.62 5.93
CA LEU A 31 -0.17 0.92 5.47
C LEU A 31 -0.52 -0.25 6.39
N LYS A 32 -0.08 -0.22 7.66
CA LYS A 32 -0.40 -1.28 8.63
C LYS A 32 -1.92 -1.47 8.72
N GLY A 33 -2.41 -2.68 8.51
CA GLY A 33 -3.84 -2.98 8.54
C GLY A 33 -4.70 -2.34 7.44
N ALA A 34 -4.09 -1.66 6.46
CA ALA A 34 -4.84 -1.02 5.37
C ALA A 34 -5.49 -2.07 4.45
N ASN A 35 -6.64 -1.73 3.86
CA ASN A 35 -7.29 -2.59 2.88
C ASN A 35 -6.95 -2.13 1.45
N LEU A 36 -6.11 -2.87 0.74
CA LEU A 36 -5.74 -2.61 -0.67
C LEU A 36 -6.45 -3.58 -1.63
N SER A 37 -7.52 -4.28 -1.20
CA SER A 37 -8.17 -5.29 -2.06
C SER A 37 -8.63 -4.69 -3.39
N GLY A 38 -8.21 -5.28 -4.51
CA GLY A 38 -8.50 -4.78 -5.85
C GLY A 38 -7.85 -3.43 -6.22
N ALA A 39 -6.97 -2.86 -5.39
CA ALA A 39 -6.26 -1.64 -5.73
C ALA A 39 -5.27 -1.88 -6.88
N SER A 40 -5.09 -0.88 -7.74
CA SER A 40 -4.06 -0.89 -8.79
C SER A 40 -2.82 -0.18 -8.30
N LEU A 41 -1.68 -0.89 -8.28
CA LEU A 41 -0.37 -0.39 -7.85
C LEU A 41 0.64 -0.42 -9.00
N GLN A 42 0.20 -0.29 -10.25
CA GLN A 42 1.08 -0.42 -11.42
C GLN A 42 2.18 0.64 -11.37
N ARG A 43 3.44 0.19 -11.31
CA ARG A 43 4.62 1.05 -11.18
C ARG A 43 4.62 1.96 -9.93
N ALA A 44 3.86 1.62 -8.89
CA ALA A 44 3.92 2.32 -7.61
C ALA A 44 5.26 2.05 -6.91
N SER A 45 5.80 3.05 -6.20
CA SER A 45 6.98 2.88 -5.36
C SER A 45 6.55 2.51 -3.95
N LEU A 46 6.92 1.31 -3.50
CA LEU A 46 6.61 0.78 -2.17
C LEU A 46 7.86 0.66 -1.28
N SER A 47 8.95 1.34 -1.63
CA SER A 47 10.22 1.19 -0.90
C SER A 47 10.06 1.58 0.57
N GLY A 48 10.27 0.62 1.48
CA GLY A 48 10.13 0.84 2.93
C GLY A 48 8.69 1.02 3.42
N THR A 49 7.67 0.76 2.61
CA THR A 49 6.26 0.85 3.02
C THR A 49 5.91 -0.24 4.04
N ARG A 50 5.29 0.11 5.15
CA ARG A 50 4.89 -0.86 6.19
C ARG A 50 3.54 -1.46 5.85
N LEU A 51 3.48 -2.77 5.56
CA LEU A 51 2.27 -3.47 5.11
C LEU A 51 1.74 -4.48 6.14
N HIS A 52 2.12 -4.36 7.40
CA HIS A 52 1.88 -5.42 8.40
C HIS A 52 0.36 -5.56 8.63
N GLY A 53 -0.20 -6.74 8.40
CA GLY A 53 -1.64 -6.98 8.53
C GLY A 53 -2.51 -6.28 7.49
N ALA A 54 -1.93 -5.66 6.45
CA ALA A 54 -2.70 -5.09 5.35
C ALA A 54 -3.35 -6.19 4.51
N THR A 55 -4.51 -5.93 3.92
CA THR A 55 -5.06 -6.79 2.86
C THR A 55 -4.47 -6.35 1.54
N TRP A 56 -3.82 -7.25 0.81
CA TRP A 56 -3.18 -6.98 -0.47
C TRP A 56 -4.17 -6.90 -1.63
N THR A 57 -3.68 -6.51 -2.81
CA THR A 57 -4.49 -6.33 -4.02
C THR A 57 -5.23 -7.58 -4.47
N ASP A 58 -4.69 -8.76 -4.14
CA ASP A 58 -5.30 -10.07 -4.42
C ASP A 58 -6.19 -10.58 -3.28
N GLY A 59 -6.43 -9.77 -2.25
CA GLY A 59 -7.27 -10.10 -1.10
C GLY A 59 -6.56 -10.89 0.01
N ARG A 60 -5.28 -11.23 -0.14
CA ARG A 60 -4.52 -11.93 0.93
C ARG A 60 -4.01 -10.95 1.97
N SER A 61 -3.98 -11.38 3.23
CA SER A 61 -3.34 -10.59 4.28
C SER A 61 -1.82 -10.66 4.18
N CYS A 62 -1.16 -9.52 4.38
CA CYS A 62 0.29 -9.40 4.45
C CYS A 62 0.76 -9.75 5.87
N GLY A 63 1.81 -10.58 5.95
CA GLY A 63 2.41 -11.00 7.20
C GLY A 63 3.00 -9.85 8.01
N ALA A 64 3.28 -10.13 9.28
CA ALA A 64 3.76 -9.16 10.26
C ALA A 64 5.14 -8.53 9.95
N THR A 65 5.86 -9.01 8.94
CA THR A 65 7.18 -8.51 8.52
C THR A 65 7.15 -7.86 7.13
N SER A 66 5.97 -7.70 6.53
CA SER A 66 5.83 -7.14 5.18
C SER A 66 6.28 -5.68 5.11
N LEU A 67 7.39 -5.46 4.41
CA LEU A 67 8.01 -4.16 4.15
C LEU A 67 8.26 -4.00 2.64
N GLY A 68 7.49 -3.13 2.02
CA GLY A 68 7.51 -2.83 0.58
C GLY A 68 7.12 -3.98 -0.36
N ARG A 69 7.04 -5.20 0.16
CA ARG A 69 6.49 -6.39 -0.50
C ARG A 69 5.60 -7.10 0.50
N CYS A 70 4.40 -7.47 0.05
CA CYS A 70 3.51 -8.33 0.80
C CYS A 70 4.02 -9.78 0.73
N ARG A 71 4.22 -10.40 1.88
CA ARG A 71 4.62 -11.80 2.05
C ARG A 71 3.82 -12.47 3.14
#